data_AF-A0A9E3YC41-F1
#
_entry.id   AF-A0A9E3YC41-F1
#
_cell.length_a   1.000
_cell.length_b   1.000
_cell.length_c   1.000
_cell.angle_alpha   90.00
_cell.angle_beta   90.00
_cell.angle_gamma   90.00
#
_symmetry.space_group_name_H-M   'P 1'
#
loop_
_entity.id
_entity.type
_entity.pdbx_description
1 polymer ?
#
loop_
_entity_poly.entity_id
_entity_poly.type
_entity_poly.pdbx_seq_one_letter_code
_entity_poly.pdbx_strand_id
1 'polypeptide(L)'
;MTRTKAELHTLVPGRVSMYVCGPTVYDHPHLGHGRTALTYDVLRRYLRWTGHEVTMVANVTDIDDKIIGRAEREGRTEAEVATEFLDSYVAQLDRLGVEHPDHRPQATQFIDGMIETIRELVDAGAAYVVEGRGVYFDVTSAVDYGR
;
A
#
# COMPACT_ATOMS: atom_id res chain seq x y z
N MET A 1 14.13 -13.32 0.17
CA MET A 1 13.99 -13.36 1.66
C MET A 1 14.51 -14.69 2.23
N THR A 2 14.94 -14.78 3.50
CA THR A 2 15.66 -15.98 4.03
C THR A 2 14.78 -17.15 4.48
N ARG A 3 13.46 -16.96 4.63
CA ARG A 3 12.51 -17.95 5.18
C ARG A 3 12.89 -18.49 6.57
N THR A 4 13.70 -17.73 7.30
CA THR A 4 14.13 -18.04 8.67
C THR A 4 13.83 -16.85 9.57
N LYS A 5 13.68 -17.11 10.87
CA LYS A 5 13.65 -16.03 11.86
C LYS A 5 15.05 -15.40 11.90
N ALA A 6 15.10 -14.08 11.88
CA ALA A 6 16.33 -13.30 11.99
C ALA A 6 16.16 -12.26 13.09
N GLU A 7 17.28 -11.86 13.70
CA GLU A 7 17.27 -10.71 14.60
C GLU A 7 16.93 -9.43 13.84
N LEU A 8 16.16 -8.55 14.47
CA LEU A 8 15.82 -7.26 13.90
C LEU A 8 17.00 -6.31 14.08
N HIS A 9 17.71 -6.03 12.98
CA HIS A 9 18.67 -4.93 12.92
C HIS A 9 18.01 -3.74 12.23
N THR A 10 18.02 -2.58 12.88
CA THR A 10 17.41 -1.35 12.35
C THR A 10 18.36 -0.65 11.39
N LEU A 11 17.81 -0.03 10.33
CA LEU A 11 18.60 0.76 9.38
C LEU A 11 19.19 2.01 10.07
N VAL A 12 18.40 2.67 10.92
CA VAL A 12 18.82 3.74 11.81
C VAL A 12 18.64 3.25 13.24
N PRO A 13 19.67 3.30 14.11
CA PRO A 13 19.59 2.74 15.46
C PRO A 13 18.36 3.20 16.23
N GLY A 14 17.58 2.23 16.73
CA GLY A 14 16.37 2.48 17.52
C GLY A 14 15.13 2.88 16.71
N ARG A 15 15.22 2.99 15.38
CA ARG A 15 14.11 3.40 14.51
C ARG A 15 13.66 2.30 13.56
N VAL A 16 12.35 2.13 13.44
CA VAL A 16 11.73 1.20 12.50
C VAL A 16 10.82 1.97 11.55
N SER A 17 11.10 1.88 10.26
CA SER A 17 10.19 2.31 9.20
C SER A 17 9.45 1.09 8.65
N MET A 18 8.12 1.12 8.70
CA MET A 18 7.27 0.01 8.31
C MET A 18 6.26 0.47 7.26
N TYR A 19 6.28 -0.16 6.09
CA TYR A 19 5.23 -0.01 5.08
C TYR A 19 4.35 -1.26 5.07
N VAL A 20 3.04 -1.08 5.11
CA VAL A 20 2.05 -2.15 5.04
C VAL A 20 1.05 -1.81 3.95
N CYS A 21 0.86 -2.69 2.98
CA CYS A 21 -0.14 -2.49 1.92
C CYS A 21 -1.53 -2.33 2.54
N GLY A 22 -2.20 -1.22 2.24
CA GLY A 22 -3.59 -1.00 2.63
C GLY A 22 -4.59 -1.49 1.58
N PRO A 23 -5.86 -1.07 1.69
CA PRO A 23 -6.94 -1.62 0.88
C PRO A 23 -7.05 -0.96 -0.50
N THR A 24 -7.61 -1.70 -1.45
CA THR A 24 -8.31 -1.10 -2.60
C THR A 24 -9.74 -0.75 -2.18
N VAL A 25 -10.10 0.54 -2.23
CA VAL A 25 -11.35 1.06 -1.64
C VAL A 25 -12.51 1.03 -2.64
N TYR A 26 -12.90 -0.19 -3.05
CA TYR A 26 -14.02 -0.42 -3.97
C TYR A 26 -15.23 -1.12 -3.31
N ASP A 27 -15.07 -1.60 -2.08
CA ASP A 27 -16.13 -2.27 -1.32
C ASP A 27 -15.85 -2.26 0.19
N HIS A 28 -16.83 -2.68 0.99
CA HIS A 28 -16.67 -2.83 2.44
C HIS A 28 -15.58 -3.83 2.81
N PRO A 29 -14.82 -3.59 3.90
CA PRO A 29 -13.79 -4.52 4.31
C PRO A 29 -14.36 -5.83 4.87
N HIS A 30 -13.80 -6.95 4.44
CA HIS A 30 -14.03 -8.26 5.04
C HIS A 30 -13.05 -8.58 6.20
N LEU A 31 -13.30 -9.65 6.95
CA LEU A 31 -12.47 -10.11 8.08
C LEU A 31 -10.99 -10.30 7.75
N GLY A 32 -10.65 -10.68 6.52
CA GLY A 32 -9.25 -10.76 6.07
C GLY A 32 -8.50 -9.43 6.23
N HIS A 33 -9.12 -8.30 5.93
CA HIS A 33 -8.51 -6.98 6.12
C HIS A 33 -8.29 -6.67 7.60
N GLY A 34 -9.30 -6.97 8.44
CA GLY A 34 -9.20 -6.80 9.89
C GLY A 34 -8.06 -7.62 10.49
N ARG A 35 -7.92 -8.90 10.10
CA ARG A 35 -6.82 -9.77 10.54
C ARG A 35 -5.45 -9.18 10.18
N THR A 36 -5.27 -8.74 8.93
CA THR A 36 -4.01 -8.15 8.48
C THR A 36 -3.69 -6.87 9.25
N ALA A 37 -4.64 -5.94 9.35
CA ALA A 37 -4.47 -4.68 10.06
C ALA A 37 -4.11 -4.90 11.54
N LEU A 38 -4.81 -5.80 12.24
CA LEU A 38 -4.52 -6.17 13.62
C LEU A 38 -3.13 -6.79 13.78
N THR A 39 -2.69 -7.62 12.84
CA THR A 39 -1.36 -8.26 12.91
C THR A 39 -0.25 -7.21 12.93
N TYR A 40 -0.33 -6.22 12.05
CA TYR A 40 0.67 -5.15 12.00
C TYR A 40 0.51 -4.12 13.12
N ASP A 41 -0.71 -3.89 13.60
CA ASP A 41 -0.94 -3.08 14.79
C ASP A 41 -0.28 -3.67 16.04
N VAL A 42 -0.48 -4.97 16.28
CA VAL A 42 0.19 -5.70 17.37
C VAL A 42 1.71 -5.63 17.23
N LEU A 43 2.25 -5.81 16.02
CA LEU A 43 3.69 -5.69 15.78
C LEU A 43 4.20 -4.28 16.09
N ARG A 44 3.51 -3.23 15.62
CA ARG A 44 3.89 -1.83 15.91
C ARG A 44 3.86 -1.54 17.40
N ARG A 45 2.79 -1.95 18.10
CA ARG A 45 2.67 -1.78 19.56
C ARG A 45 3.81 -2.47 20.30
N TYR A 46 4.17 -3.69 19.90
CA TYR A 46 5.30 -4.42 20.48
C TYR A 46 6.63 -3.73 20.24
N LEU A 47 6.89 -3.23 19.02
CA LEU A 47 8.12 -2.50 18.70
C LEU A 47 8.23 -1.19 19.52
N ARG A 48 7.14 -0.43 19.63
CA ARG A 48 7.08 0.76 20.48
C ARG A 48 7.33 0.42 21.96
N TRP A 49 6.70 -0.65 22.46
CA TRP A 49 6.88 -1.10 23.85
C TRP A 49 8.32 -1.54 24.16
N THR A 50 9.02 -2.13 23.18
CA THR A 50 10.44 -2.52 23.31
C THR A 50 11.42 -1.36 23.14
N GLY A 51 10.95 -0.13 23.01
CA GLY A 51 11.77 1.08 22.97
C GLY A 51 12.14 1.58 21.57
N HIS A 52 11.51 1.05 20.51
CA HIS A 52 11.73 1.55 19.15
C HIS A 52 10.83 2.76 18.85
N GLU A 53 11.38 3.74 18.15
CA GLU A 53 10.61 4.75 17.45
C GLU A 53 10.09 4.13 16.14
N VAL A 54 8.76 4.05 15.97
CA VAL A 54 8.16 3.39 14.81
C VAL A 54 7.36 4.38 13.97
N THR A 55 7.74 4.49 12.69
CA THR A 55 6.95 5.16 11.65
C THR A 55 6.29 4.10 10.78
N MET A 56 4.96 4.11 10.73
CA MET A 56 4.14 3.20 9.95
C MET A 56 3.41 3.96 8.84
N VAL A 57 3.58 3.49 7.61
CA VAL A 57 2.86 3.95 6.42
C VAL A 57 1.95 2.83 5.93
N ALA A 58 0.68 3.16 5.68
CA ALA A 58 -0.22 2.25 4.98
C ALA A 58 -0.96 3.00 3.88
N ASN A 59 -0.76 2.61 2.63
CA ASN A 59 -1.36 3.30 1.49
C ASN A 59 -2.87 3.04 1.39
N VAL A 60 -3.54 3.83 0.57
CA VAL A 60 -4.87 3.54 0.05
C VAL A 60 -4.77 3.44 -1.46
N THR A 61 -5.27 2.35 -2.03
CA THR A 61 -5.40 2.21 -3.47
C THR A 61 -6.78 2.75 -3.85
N ASP A 62 -6.83 4.03 -4.23
CA ASP A 62 -8.03 4.79 -4.61
C ASP A 62 -8.16 5.01 -6.14
N ILE A 63 -7.26 4.40 -6.93
CA ILE A 63 -7.38 4.26 -8.38
C ILE A 63 -7.13 2.79 -8.74
N ASP A 64 -8.15 2.12 -9.28
CA ASP A 64 -8.10 0.71 -9.67
C ASP A 64 -9.30 0.39 -10.59
N ASP A 65 -9.15 -0.60 -11.48
CA ASP A 65 -10.21 -1.06 -12.39
C ASP A 65 -11.50 -1.44 -11.64
N LYS A 66 -11.38 -1.98 -10.41
CA LYS A 66 -12.54 -2.32 -9.59
C LYS A 66 -13.33 -1.10 -9.12
N ILE A 67 -12.64 0.01 -8.87
CA ILE A 67 -13.26 1.28 -8.48
C ILE A 67 -13.99 1.86 -9.69
N ILE A 68 -13.32 1.93 -10.85
CA ILE A 68 -13.91 2.38 -12.12
C ILE A 68 -15.17 1.57 -12.44
N GLY A 69 -15.05 0.24 -12.48
CA GLY A 69 -16.17 -0.62 -12.80
C GLY A 69 -17.32 -0.52 -11.79
N ARG A 70 -17.07 -0.17 -10.53
CA ARG A 70 -18.15 0.07 -9.56
C ARG A 70 -18.81 1.43 -9.75
N ALA A 71 -18.02 2.47 -9.95
CA ALA A 71 -18.49 3.82 -10.23
C ALA A 71 -19.45 3.84 -11.44
N GLU A 72 -19.07 3.14 -12.52
CA GLU A 72 -19.92 2.96 -13.70
C GLU A 72 -21.25 2.24 -13.40
N ARG A 73 -21.21 1.14 -12.63
CA ARG A 73 -22.42 0.38 -12.28
C ARG A 73 -23.39 1.16 -11.39
N GLU A 74 -22.87 2.00 -10.50
CA GLU A 74 -23.66 2.79 -9.55
C GLU A 74 -24.04 4.17 -10.08
N GLY A 75 -23.50 4.60 -11.23
CA GLY A 75 -23.72 5.95 -11.77
C GLY A 75 -23.11 7.04 -10.90
N ARG A 76 -21.95 6.77 -10.31
CA ARG A 76 -21.20 7.64 -9.38
C ARG A 76 -19.81 7.91 -9.92
N THR A 77 -19.10 8.85 -9.31
CA THR A 77 -17.68 9.08 -9.59
C THR A 77 -16.78 8.10 -8.81
N GLU A 78 -15.59 7.84 -9.32
CA GLU A 78 -14.58 7.00 -8.66
C GLU A 78 -14.19 7.56 -7.28
N ALA A 79 -14.10 8.89 -7.17
CA ALA A 79 -13.80 9.57 -5.91
C ALA A 79 -14.90 9.36 -4.86
N GLU A 80 -16.18 9.36 -5.25
CA GLU A 80 -17.29 9.06 -4.34
C GLU A 80 -17.24 7.61 -3.84
N VAL A 81 -16.96 6.66 -4.74
CA VAL A 81 -16.79 5.24 -4.40
C VAL A 81 -15.61 5.07 -3.43
N ALA A 82 -14.45 5.61 -3.79
CA ALA A 82 -13.23 5.50 -2.99
C ALA A 82 -13.39 6.11 -1.60
N THR A 83 -14.03 7.29 -1.50
CA THR A 83 -14.27 7.97 -0.23
C THR A 83 -15.17 7.14 0.69
N GLU A 84 -16.31 6.66 0.18
CA GLU A 84 -17.25 5.86 0.98
C GLU A 84 -16.60 4.60 1.54
N PHE A 85 -15.87 3.86 0.70
CA PHE A 85 -15.27 2.60 1.14
C PHE A 85 -14.01 2.81 1.99
N LEU A 86 -13.30 3.93 1.82
CA LEU A 86 -12.26 4.33 2.74
C LEU A 86 -12.85 4.65 4.13
N ASP A 87 -13.93 5.42 4.19
CA ASP A 87 -14.61 5.75 5.44
C ASP A 87 -15.12 4.49 6.13
N SER A 88 -15.73 3.58 5.35
CA SER A 88 -16.14 2.27 5.86
C SER A 88 -14.95 1.47 6.39
N TYR A 89 -13.81 1.48 5.72
CA TYR A 89 -12.60 0.77 6.14
C TYR A 89 -12.08 1.32 7.47
N VAL A 90 -11.92 2.63 7.58
CA VAL A 90 -11.44 3.31 8.78
C VAL A 90 -12.38 3.04 9.96
N ALA A 91 -13.69 3.21 9.77
CA ALA A 91 -14.66 2.96 10.82
C ALA A 91 -14.61 1.52 11.38
N GLN A 92 -14.35 0.51 10.54
CA GLN A 92 -14.18 -0.86 11.04
C GLN A 92 -12.87 -1.04 11.83
N LEU A 93 -11.78 -0.41 11.39
CA LEU A 93 -10.51 -0.47 12.11
C LEU A 93 -10.60 0.18 13.50
N ASP A 94 -11.28 1.33 13.58
CA ASP A 94 -11.51 2.04 14.84
C ASP A 94 -12.30 1.19 15.83
N ARG A 95 -13.33 0.49 15.34
CA ARG A 95 -14.12 -0.47 16.15
C ARG A 95 -13.31 -1.66 16.63
N LEU A 96 -12.26 -2.05 15.90
CA LEU A 96 -11.31 -3.10 16.30
C LEU A 96 -10.19 -2.58 17.22
N GLY A 97 -10.13 -1.27 17.50
CA GLY A 97 -9.07 -0.66 18.29
C GLY A 97 -7.71 -0.63 17.59
N VAL A 98 -7.70 -0.75 16.26
CA VAL A 98 -6.48 -0.62 15.45
C VAL A 98 -6.09 0.85 15.39
N GLU A 99 -4.87 1.19 15.79
CA GLU A 99 -4.37 2.56 15.70
C GLU A 99 -4.13 2.95 14.23
N HIS A 100 -4.40 4.20 13.85
CA HIS A 100 -4.13 4.68 12.49
C HIS A 100 -2.62 4.68 12.18
N PRO A 101 -2.20 4.45 10.91
CA PRO A 101 -0.80 4.63 10.51
C PRO A 101 -0.39 6.11 10.66
N ASP A 102 0.90 6.36 10.80
CA ASP A 102 1.45 7.72 10.87
C ASP A 102 1.25 8.47 9.54
N HIS A 103 1.26 7.74 8.42
CA HIS A 103 0.89 8.25 7.10
C HIS A 103 -0.05 7.32 6.35
N ARG A 104 -1.04 7.90 5.69
CA ARG A 104 -2.01 7.19 4.83
C ARG A 104 -2.05 7.81 3.43
N PRO A 105 -1.00 7.61 2.60
CA PRO A 105 -0.95 8.17 1.26
C PRO A 105 -2.01 7.51 0.36
N GLN A 106 -2.72 8.33 -0.42
CA GLN A 106 -3.64 7.85 -1.46
C GLN A 106 -2.90 7.77 -2.80
N ALA A 107 -3.17 6.78 -3.63
CA ALA A 107 -2.50 6.61 -4.92
C ALA A 107 -2.70 7.85 -5.82
N THR A 108 -3.90 8.44 -5.84
CA THR A 108 -4.19 9.70 -6.56
C THR A 108 -3.25 10.85 -6.22
N GLN A 109 -2.73 10.91 -5.00
CA GLN A 109 -1.86 11.99 -4.53
C GLN A 109 -0.41 11.86 -5.02
N PHE A 110 -0.03 10.70 -5.58
CA PHE A 110 1.35 10.37 -5.94
C PHE A 110 1.53 10.07 -7.44
N ILE A 111 0.55 10.41 -8.28
CA ILE A 111 0.60 10.16 -9.74
C ILE A 111 1.87 10.74 -10.37
N ASP A 112 2.23 11.98 -10.04
CA ASP A 112 3.44 12.62 -10.60
C ASP A 112 4.72 11.85 -10.25
N GLY A 113 4.83 11.37 -9.01
CA GLY A 113 5.95 10.54 -8.56
C GLY A 113 5.97 9.17 -9.25
N MET A 114 4.80 8.55 -9.48
CA MET A 114 4.72 7.31 -10.26
C MET A 114 5.20 7.52 -11.69
N ILE A 115 4.81 8.62 -12.33
CA ILE A 115 5.25 8.97 -13.69
C ILE A 115 6.77 9.18 -13.73
N GLU A 116 7.34 9.86 -12.73
CA GLU A 116 8.79 10.06 -12.61
C GLU A 116 9.53 8.73 -12.49
N THR A 117 9.11 7.84 -11.57
CA THR A 117 9.72 6.50 -11.43
C THR A 117 9.59 5.69 -12.72
N ILE A 118 8.45 5.73 -13.40
CA ILE A 118 8.27 5.04 -14.68
C ILE A 118 9.24 5.57 -15.74
N ARG A 119 9.46 6.89 -15.81
CA ARG A 119 10.44 7.48 -16.72
C ARG A 119 11.85 7.01 -16.42
N GLU A 120 12.26 7.01 -15.15
CA GLU A 120 13.58 6.50 -14.75
C GLU A 120 13.79 5.04 -15.16
N LEU A 121 12.77 4.19 -15.02
CA LEU A 121 12.83 2.80 -15.45
C LEU A 121 12.96 2.66 -16.97
N VAL A 122 12.27 3.51 -17.75
CA VAL A 122 12.38 3.53 -19.21
C VAL A 122 13.77 4.02 -19.64
N ASP A 123 14.27 5.10 -19.03
CA ASP A 123 15.59 5.66 -19.33
C ASP A 123 16.72 4.69 -18.98
N ALA A 124 16.54 3.89 -17.93
CA ALA A 124 17.46 2.81 -17.54
C ALA A 124 17.37 1.55 -18.42
N GLY A 125 16.44 1.50 -19.38
CA GLY A 125 16.18 0.31 -20.20
C GLY A 125 15.54 -0.85 -19.44
N ALA A 126 14.99 -0.60 -18.25
CA ALA A 126 14.31 -1.59 -17.40
C ALA A 126 12.78 -1.63 -17.64
N ALA A 127 12.26 -0.69 -18.42
CA ALA A 127 10.87 -0.67 -18.85
C ALA A 127 10.76 -0.26 -20.33
N TYR A 128 9.66 -0.65 -20.98
CA TYR A 128 9.41 -0.37 -22.40
C TYR A 128 7.94 -0.02 -22.65
N VAL A 129 7.72 0.78 -23.69
CA VAL A 129 6.38 1.18 -24.12
C VAL A 129 5.79 0.10 -25.02
N VAL A 130 4.55 -0.29 -24.75
CA VAL A 130 3.71 -1.10 -25.64
C VAL A 130 2.62 -0.19 -26.19
N GLU A 131 2.69 0.05 -27.49
CA GLU A 131 1.81 0.99 -28.18
C GLU A 131 0.32 0.64 -27.96
N GLY A 132 -0.46 1.63 -27.55
CA GLY A 132 -1.88 1.46 -27.22
C GLY A 132 -2.19 0.65 -25.94
N ARG A 133 -1.17 0.20 -25.18
CA ARG A 133 -1.37 -0.58 -23.94
C ARG A 133 -0.73 0.01 -22.70
N GLY A 134 0.34 0.79 -22.84
CA GLY A 134 1.00 1.48 -21.73
C GLY A 134 2.48 1.10 -21.59
N VAL A 135 3.03 1.29 -20.40
CA VAL A 135 4.44 1.01 -20.08
C VAL A 135 4.52 -0.29 -19.27
N TYR A 136 5.44 -1.16 -19.66
CA TYR A 136 5.67 -2.46 -19.03
C TYR A 136 7.08 -2.53 -18.46
N PHE A 137 7.22 -3.12 -17.27
CA PHE A 137 8.51 -3.43 -16.69
C PHE A 137 9.09 -4.71 -17.31
N ASP A 138 10.35 -4.68 -17.73
CA ASP A 138 11.08 -5.87 -18.19
C ASP A 138 11.60 -6.65 -16.99
N VAL A 139 10.90 -7.72 -16.61
CA VAL A 139 11.29 -8.57 -15.48
C VAL A 139 12.69 -9.20 -15.66
N THR A 140 13.19 -9.33 -16.89
CA THR A 140 14.54 -9.87 -17.15
C THR A 140 15.65 -8.87 -16.81
N SER A 141 15.33 -7.57 -16.73
CA SER A 141 16.26 -6.53 -16.27
C SER A 141 16.53 -6.60 -14.76
N ALA A 142 15.64 -7.23 -13.99
CA ALA A 142 15.78 -7.41 -12.55
C ALA A 142 16.50 -8.74 -12.23
N VAL A 143 17.80 -8.65 -11.92
CA VAL A 143 18.68 -9.80 -11.62
C VAL A 143 18.13 -10.74 -10.55
N ASP A 144 17.42 -10.21 -9.56
CA ASP A 144 16.89 -10.96 -8.41
C ASP A 144 15.35 -11.16 -8.47
N TYR A 145 14.73 -11.05 -9.65
CA TYR A 145 13.27 -11.19 -9.77
C TYR A 145 12.78 -12.56 -9.27
N GLY A 146 11.85 -12.56 -8.30
CA GLY A 146 11.25 -13.78 -7.72
C GLY A 146 11.93 -14.33 -6.45
N ARG A 147 12.92 -13.62 -5.89
CA ARG A 147 13.69 -14.01 -4.69
C ARG A 147 13.03 -13.66 -3.34
#